data_AF-A0A2T7P1Q0-F1
#
_entry.id   AF-A0A2T7P1Q0-F1
#
_cell.length_a   1.000
_cell.length_b   1.000
_cell.length_c   1.000
_cell.angle_alpha   90.00
_cell.angle_beta   90.00
_cell.angle_gamma   90.00
#
_symmetry.space_group_name_H-M   'P 1'
#
loop_
_entity.id
_entity.type
_entity.pdbx_description
1 polymer ?
#
loop_
_entity_poly.entity_id
_entity_poly.type
_entity_poly.pdbx_seq_one_letter_code
_entity_poly.pdbx_strand_id
1 'polypeptide(L)'
;MLAKEQQENLTVDSDDDEEPEDLSERLQGLDFDKDSQKIWDRLTEKEQEEFARMLKDGRLANLVDTWTPWWTNKSSKPSADIKFSVINVLSAYVFITRLHNGNHHDCPVESAEELLSVAAVFKENQSFHGAQEAIQSVLQAIEKAGSAFSVHPGYPVVLLEDVLHLISPHFLEPVAAVISALSDISALLKKANQELKKECKRAEMEEQRLLEVQIEQQRKSGKLNSYSEKPDKQEVR
;
A
#
# COMPACT_ATOMS: atom_id res chain seq x y z
N MET A 1 36.91 5.58 -76.14
CA MET A 1 36.70 4.13 -75.93
C MET A 1 37.61 3.74 -74.76
N LEU A 2 37.05 3.40 -73.59
CA LEU A 2 36.90 2.01 -73.09
C LEU A 2 38.27 1.30 -73.03
N ALA A 3 38.81 0.79 -71.93
CA ALA A 3 38.29 0.28 -70.64
C ALA A 3 39.44 0.37 -69.59
N LYS A 4 39.24 0.67 -68.29
CA LYS A 4 38.91 -0.27 -67.18
C LYS A 4 39.79 -1.54 -67.21
N GLU A 5 40.38 -2.06 -66.15
CA GLU A 5 40.36 -1.83 -64.70
C GLU A 5 41.34 -2.89 -64.18
N GLN A 6 42.51 -2.52 -63.65
CA GLN A 6 43.29 -3.38 -62.76
C GLN A 6 44.14 -2.45 -61.89
N GLN A 7 43.70 -2.19 -60.66
CA GLN A 7 44.65 -2.24 -59.56
C GLN A 7 43.91 -2.58 -58.27
N GLU A 8 44.23 -3.77 -57.79
CA GLU A 8 44.17 -4.24 -56.41
C GLU A 8 44.20 -3.08 -55.41
N ASN A 9 43.14 -2.95 -54.60
CA ASN A 9 43.29 -2.30 -53.31
C ASN A 9 43.18 -3.39 -52.26
N LEU A 10 44.37 -3.83 -51.83
CA LEU A 10 44.62 -4.75 -50.75
C LEU A 10 43.72 -4.40 -49.55
N THR A 11 43.07 -5.44 -49.03
CA THR A 11 42.66 -5.52 -47.64
C THR A 11 43.88 -5.24 -46.75
N VAL A 12 43.89 -4.08 -46.11
CA VAL A 12 44.80 -3.80 -44.99
C VAL A 12 43.96 -3.96 -43.73
N ASP A 13 43.94 -5.19 -43.20
CA ASP A 13 43.75 -5.43 -41.78
C ASP A 13 44.84 -4.63 -41.06
N SER A 14 44.45 -3.55 -40.40
CA SER A 14 45.32 -2.86 -39.45
C SER A 14 44.95 -3.37 -38.07
N ASP A 15 45.52 -4.53 -37.74
CA ASP A 15 45.74 -5.01 -36.38
C ASP A 15 46.67 -4.00 -35.67
N ASP A 16 46.10 -2.89 -35.20
CA ASP A 16 46.77 -1.99 -34.25
C ASP A 16 46.34 -2.44 -32.84
N ASP A 17 46.98 -3.53 -32.39
CA ASP A 17 46.89 -4.12 -31.06
C ASP A 17 47.69 -3.28 -30.04
N GLU A 18 47.34 -2.00 -29.87
CA GLU A 18 47.57 -1.35 -28.58
C GLU A 18 46.43 -1.77 -27.66
N GLU A 19 46.63 -2.86 -26.90
CA GLU A 19 45.78 -3.16 -25.76
C GLU A 19 45.78 -1.93 -24.84
N PRO A 20 44.66 -1.20 -24.72
CA PRO A 20 44.63 -0.03 -23.87
C PRO A 20 44.90 -0.47 -22.43
N GLU A 21 45.57 0.38 -21.65
CA GLU A 21 45.84 0.17 -20.22
C GLU A 21 44.62 -0.41 -19.49
N ASP A 22 44.87 -1.35 -18.56
CA ASP A 22 43.85 -2.10 -17.85
C ASP A 22 42.77 -1.15 -17.29
N LEU A 23 41.51 -1.43 -17.64
CA LEU A 23 40.33 -0.67 -17.24
C LEU A 23 40.28 -0.43 -15.72
N SER A 24 40.76 -1.41 -14.96
CA SER A 24 40.85 -1.35 -13.49
C SER A 24 41.76 -0.21 -13.01
N GLU A 25 42.87 0.03 -13.69
CA GLU A 25 43.83 1.09 -13.35
C GLU A 25 43.28 2.47 -13.75
N ARG A 26 42.63 2.58 -14.91
CA ARG A 26 42.01 3.84 -15.41
C ARG A 26 40.84 4.31 -14.56
N LEU A 27 40.08 3.40 -13.97
CA LEU A 27 38.92 3.70 -13.12
C LEU A 27 39.28 3.82 -11.64
N GLN A 28 40.55 3.66 -11.27
CA GLN A 28 41.00 3.72 -9.89
C GLN A 28 40.71 5.09 -9.24
N GLY A 29 40.11 5.08 -8.05
CA GLY A 29 39.84 6.28 -7.25
C GLY A 29 38.58 7.07 -7.61
N LEU A 30 37.73 6.57 -8.51
CA LEU A 30 36.42 7.16 -8.81
C LEU A 30 35.30 6.53 -7.95
N ASP A 31 34.32 7.35 -7.55
CA ASP A 31 33.12 6.91 -6.85
C ASP A 31 32.03 6.56 -7.87
N PHE A 32 31.66 5.27 -7.97
CA PHE A 32 30.71 4.76 -8.96
C PHE A 32 29.29 5.38 -8.87
N ASP A 33 28.91 5.93 -7.72
CA ASP A 33 27.59 6.54 -7.53
C ASP A 33 27.56 8.04 -7.84
N LYS A 34 28.70 8.74 -7.72
CA LYS A 34 28.77 10.21 -7.82
C LYS A 34 29.52 10.72 -9.05
N ASP A 35 30.43 9.91 -9.60
CA ASP A 35 31.32 10.30 -10.69
C ASP A 35 30.93 9.65 -12.03
N SER A 36 29.65 9.29 -12.23
CA SER A 36 29.18 8.56 -13.42
C SER A 36 29.60 9.21 -14.75
N GLN A 37 29.56 10.54 -14.83
CA GLN A 37 29.99 11.26 -16.03
C GLN A 37 31.51 11.17 -16.25
N LYS A 38 32.32 11.22 -15.18
CA LYS A 38 33.77 11.08 -15.29
C LYS A 38 34.18 9.66 -15.68
N ILE A 39 33.45 8.66 -15.18
CA ILE A 39 33.62 7.25 -15.54
C ILE A 39 33.35 7.07 -17.04
N TRP A 40 32.28 7.69 -17.54
CA TRP A 40 31.95 7.70 -18.96
C TRP A 40 33.08 8.29 -19.82
N ASP A 41 33.58 9.46 -19.44
CA ASP A 41 34.62 10.18 -20.19
C ASP A 41 36.00 9.48 -20.15
N ARG A 42 36.23 8.58 -19.18
CA ARG A 42 37.46 7.77 -19.07
C ARG A 42 37.44 6.50 -19.92
N LEU A 43 36.28 6.05 -20.38
CA LEU A 43 36.13 4.89 -21.27
C LEU A 43 36.53 5.26 -22.71
N THR A 44 37.14 4.32 -23.42
CA THR A 44 37.51 4.51 -24.84
C THR A 44 36.28 4.50 -25.74
N GLU A 45 36.41 5.04 -26.97
CA GLU A 45 35.31 5.05 -27.95
C GLU A 45 34.78 3.64 -28.25
N LYS A 46 35.66 2.63 -28.34
CA LYS A 46 35.27 1.22 -28.55
C LYS A 46 34.43 0.67 -27.38
N GLU A 47 34.79 0.97 -26.14
CA GLU A 47 34.06 0.53 -24.94
C GLU A 47 32.70 1.23 -24.79
N GLN A 48 32.64 2.53 -25.11
CA GLN A 48 31.39 3.29 -25.12
C GLN A 48 30.43 2.80 -26.22
N GLU A 49 30.96 2.47 -27.41
CA GLU A 49 30.18 1.86 -28.50
C GLU A 49 29.64 0.48 -28.13
N GLU A 50 30.45 -0.34 -27.45
CA GLU A 50 30.01 -1.64 -26.96
C GLU A 50 28.89 -1.51 -25.92
N PHE A 51 29.00 -0.59 -24.97
CA PHE A 51 27.95 -0.30 -24.01
C PHE A 51 26.67 0.22 -24.70
N ALA A 52 26.81 1.11 -25.68
CA ALA A 52 25.68 1.61 -26.47
C ALA A 52 25.02 0.50 -27.30
N ARG A 53 25.80 -0.47 -27.77
CA ARG A 53 25.30 -1.68 -28.44
C ARG A 53 24.53 -2.57 -27.45
N MET A 54 25.08 -2.81 -26.25
CA MET A 54 24.42 -3.57 -25.17
C MET A 54 23.11 -2.92 -24.69
N LEU A 55 23.02 -1.59 -24.73
CA LEU A 55 21.78 -0.85 -24.46
C LEU A 55 20.72 -1.10 -25.54
N LYS A 56 21.12 -1.03 -26.83
CA LYS A 56 20.21 -1.19 -27.97
C LYS A 56 19.70 -2.61 -28.13
N ASP A 57 20.54 -3.59 -27.85
CA ASP A 57 20.18 -5.01 -27.94
C ASP A 57 19.58 -5.58 -26.66
N GLY A 58 19.50 -4.77 -25.60
CA GLY A 58 18.85 -5.12 -24.33
C GLY A 58 19.67 -6.08 -23.46
N ARG A 59 20.89 -6.46 -23.85
CA ARG A 59 21.75 -7.32 -23.02
C ARG A 59 22.14 -6.66 -21.71
N LEU A 60 22.26 -5.32 -21.69
CA LEU A 60 22.56 -4.58 -20.47
C LEU A 60 21.50 -4.77 -19.37
N ALA A 61 20.23 -4.93 -19.76
CA ALA A 61 19.12 -5.13 -18.83
C ALA A 61 19.21 -6.46 -18.07
N ASN A 62 19.91 -7.46 -18.63
CA ASN A 62 20.15 -8.75 -17.98
C ASN A 62 21.34 -8.71 -17.02
N LEU A 63 22.17 -7.67 -17.07
CA LEU A 63 23.37 -7.51 -16.24
C LEU A 63 23.10 -6.71 -14.96
N VAL A 64 22.01 -5.94 -14.95
CA VAL A 64 21.54 -5.20 -13.79
C VAL A 64 20.42 -5.99 -13.13
N ASP A 65 20.59 -6.38 -11.87
CA ASP A 65 19.50 -6.94 -11.07
C ASP A 65 18.36 -5.93 -11.05
N THR A 66 17.24 -6.30 -11.67
CA THR A 66 16.07 -5.43 -11.69
C THR A 66 15.59 -5.32 -10.24
N TRP A 67 15.55 -4.08 -9.71
CA TRP A 67 15.04 -3.83 -8.38
C TRP A 67 13.67 -4.49 -8.24
N THR A 68 13.62 -5.52 -7.40
CA THR A 68 12.40 -6.28 -7.16
C THR A 68 11.95 -5.94 -5.75
N PRO A 69 10.81 -5.25 -5.59
CA PRO A 69 10.37 -4.89 -4.27
C PRO A 69 10.16 -6.14 -3.39
N TRP A 70 10.45 -6.02 -2.10
CA TRP A 70 10.32 -7.13 -1.17
C TRP A 70 8.90 -7.74 -1.12
N TRP A 71 7.87 -6.95 -1.44
CA TRP A 71 6.47 -7.42 -1.52
C TRP A 71 6.14 -8.22 -2.79
N THR A 72 6.96 -8.17 -3.85
CA THR A 72 6.79 -9.03 -5.03
C THR A 72 7.51 -10.36 -4.90
N ASN A 73 8.26 -10.55 -3.81
CA ASN A 73 8.95 -11.80 -3.54
C ASN A 73 7.94 -12.85 -3.07
N LYS A 74 7.38 -13.62 -4.02
CA LYS A 74 6.46 -14.74 -3.77
C LYS A 74 7.13 -15.95 -3.07
N SER A 75 8.35 -15.80 -2.57
CA SER A 75 9.18 -16.90 -2.04
C SER A 75 8.93 -17.24 -0.57
N SER A 76 8.22 -16.42 0.20
CA SER A 76 7.82 -16.81 1.55
C SER A 76 6.53 -17.64 1.48
N LYS A 77 6.65 -18.93 1.79
CA LYS A 77 5.49 -19.78 2.03
C LYS A 77 4.60 -19.06 3.06
N PRO A 78 3.31 -18.80 2.76
CA PRO A 78 2.43 -18.16 3.71
C PRO A 78 2.41 -18.98 4.99
N SER A 79 2.29 -18.31 6.14
CA SER A 79 2.20 -19.01 7.43
C SER A 79 1.10 -20.07 7.34
N ALA A 80 1.38 -21.27 7.83
CA ALA A 80 0.41 -22.35 7.89
C ALA A 80 -0.85 -21.96 8.69
N ASP A 81 -0.72 -20.93 9.51
CA ASP A 81 -1.73 -20.45 10.45
C ASP A 81 -2.68 -19.39 9.86
N ILE A 82 -2.41 -18.90 8.65
CA ILE A 82 -3.24 -17.86 8.01
C ILE A 82 -4.70 -18.31 7.84
N LYS A 83 -4.93 -19.62 7.69
CA LYS A 83 -6.26 -20.22 7.61
C LYS A 83 -7.09 -19.98 8.87
N PHE A 84 -6.45 -19.90 10.04
CA PHE A 84 -7.13 -19.63 11.30
C PHE A 84 -7.45 -18.15 11.46
N SER A 85 -6.58 -17.26 10.97
CA SER A 85 -6.90 -15.84 10.86
C SER A 85 -8.11 -15.60 9.95
N VAL A 86 -8.22 -16.33 8.84
CA VAL A 86 -9.41 -16.27 7.98
C VAL A 86 -10.66 -16.73 8.75
N ILE A 87 -10.59 -17.83 9.52
CA ILE A 87 -11.71 -18.29 10.35
C ILE A 87 -12.13 -17.24 11.38
N ASN A 88 -11.18 -16.53 12.02
CA ASN A 88 -11.49 -15.44 12.95
C ASN A 88 -12.27 -14.32 12.24
N VAL A 89 -11.79 -13.87 11.08
CA VAL A 89 -12.44 -12.83 10.28
C VAL A 89 -13.82 -13.25 9.79
N LEU A 90 -13.98 -14.50 9.32
CA LEU A 90 -15.28 -15.04 8.89
C LEU A 90 -16.26 -15.12 10.07
N SER A 91 -15.78 -15.49 11.26
CA SER A 91 -16.61 -15.56 12.46
C SER A 91 -17.13 -14.17 12.86
N ALA A 92 -16.28 -13.14 12.79
CA ALA A 92 -16.70 -11.76 13.00
C ALA A 92 -17.70 -11.29 11.92
N TYR A 93 -17.49 -11.65 10.66
CA TYR A 93 -18.41 -11.32 9.57
C TYR A 93 -19.79 -11.95 9.75
N VAL A 94 -19.86 -13.24 10.11
CA VAL A 94 -21.13 -13.92 10.40
C VAL A 94 -21.85 -13.24 11.56
N PHE A 95 -21.14 -12.85 12.62
CA PHE A 95 -21.74 -12.11 13.72
C PHE A 95 -22.39 -10.81 13.25
N ILE A 96 -21.71 -10.03 12.43
CA ILE A 96 -22.20 -8.71 11.98
C ILE A 96 -23.34 -8.85 10.99
N THR A 97 -23.22 -9.76 10.02
CA THR A 97 -24.32 -10.05 9.11
C THR A 97 -25.58 -10.49 9.86
N ARG A 98 -25.43 -11.27 10.94
CA ARG A 98 -26.56 -11.58 11.82
C ARG A 98 -27.07 -10.38 12.61
N LEU A 99 -26.16 -9.59 13.18
CA LEU A 99 -26.49 -8.40 13.96
C LEU A 99 -27.36 -7.42 13.15
N HIS A 100 -27.07 -7.27 11.87
CA HIS A 100 -27.79 -6.37 10.96
C HIS A 100 -28.79 -7.07 10.03
N ASN A 101 -29.13 -8.34 10.28
CA ASN A 101 -30.05 -9.13 9.42
C ASN A 101 -29.68 -9.11 7.92
N GLY A 102 -28.38 -9.10 7.60
CA GLY A 102 -27.83 -9.06 6.25
C GLY A 102 -27.68 -7.65 5.64
N ASN A 103 -28.08 -6.60 6.36
CA ASN A 103 -28.04 -5.22 5.89
C ASN A 103 -26.89 -4.41 6.51
N HIS A 104 -25.76 -5.04 6.80
CA HIS A 104 -24.56 -4.39 7.36
C HIS A 104 -23.97 -3.29 6.46
N HIS A 105 -24.34 -3.25 5.18
CA HIS A 105 -23.96 -2.15 4.28
C HIS A 105 -24.78 -0.87 4.49
N ASP A 106 -25.93 -0.91 5.16
CA ASP A 106 -26.76 0.28 5.37
C ASP A 106 -26.15 1.22 6.42
N CYS A 107 -25.46 0.66 7.42
CA CYS A 107 -24.70 1.38 8.44
C CYS A 107 -23.21 0.99 8.37
N PRO A 108 -22.48 1.32 7.30
CA PRO A 108 -21.18 0.70 7.04
C PRO A 108 -20.10 1.14 8.03
N VAL A 109 -20.19 2.35 8.60
CA VAL A 109 -19.24 2.85 9.61
C VAL A 109 -19.38 2.06 10.91
N GLU A 110 -20.61 1.93 11.42
CA GLU A 110 -20.94 1.14 12.61
C GLU A 110 -20.53 -0.33 12.39
N SER A 111 -21.06 -0.99 11.35
CA SER A 111 -20.73 -2.38 11.06
C SER A 111 -19.23 -2.65 10.86
N ALA A 112 -18.47 -1.68 10.32
CA ALA A 112 -17.02 -1.79 10.23
C ALA A 112 -16.32 -1.65 11.60
N GLU A 113 -16.80 -0.77 12.46
CA GLU A 113 -16.32 -0.61 13.83
C GLU A 113 -16.56 -1.88 14.67
N GLU A 114 -17.76 -2.46 14.61
CA GLU A 114 -18.03 -3.77 15.22
C GLU A 114 -17.11 -4.86 14.65
N LEU A 115 -16.86 -4.87 13.34
CA LEU A 115 -15.99 -5.87 12.70
C LEU A 115 -14.57 -5.78 13.23
N LEU A 116 -14.02 -4.57 13.28
CA LEU A 116 -12.65 -4.31 13.70
C LEU A 116 -12.48 -4.54 15.21
N SER A 117 -13.50 -4.27 16.01
CA SER A 117 -13.45 -4.46 17.47
C SER A 117 -13.55 -5.94 17.88
N VAL A 118 -14.31 -6.75 17.12
CA VAL A 118 -14.53 -8.18 17.41
C VAL A 118 -13.45 -9.08 16.79
N ALA A 119 -12.96 -8.76 15.59
CA ALA A 119 -11.91 -9.54 14.95
C ALA A 119 -10.53 -9.20 15.54
N ALA A 120 -10.02 -10.05 16.42
CA ALA A 120 -8.70 -9.91 17.01
C ALA A 120 -7.55 -9.88 15.99
N VAL A 121 -7.74 -10.45 14.79
CA VAL A 121 -6.80 -10.29 13.67
C VAL A 121 -6.63 -8.82 13.28
N PHE A 122 -7.70 -8.03 13.27
CA PHE A 122 -7.62 -6.61 12.92
C PHE A 122 -7.24 -5.73 14.11
N LYS A 123 -7.70 -6.09 15.31
CA LYS A 123 -7.46 -5.30 16.52
C LYS A 123 -6.04 -5.41 17.07
N GLU A 124 -5.53 -6.63 17.15
CA GLU A 124 -4.29 -6.95 17.87
C GLU A 124 -3.23 -7.60 16.97
N ASN A 125 -3.53 -7.79 15.68
CA ASN A 125 -2.70 -8.55 14.74
C ASN A 125 -2.36 -9.95 15.29
N GLN A 126 -3.32 -10.56 16.00
CA GLN A 126 -3.12 -11.84 16.67
C GLN A 126 -3.00 -12.98 15.65
N SER A 127 -2.01 -13.85 15.85
CA SER A 127 -1.91 -15.13 15.14
C SER A 127 -2.63 -16.23 15.91
N PHE A 128 -3.30 -17.12 15.19
CA PHE A 128 -4.08 -18.22 15.76
C PHE A 128 -3.50 -19.54 15.28
N HIS A 129 -3.43 -20.55 16.15
CA HIS A 129 -2.87 -21.87 15.80
C HIS A 129 -3.96 -22.95 15.69
N GLY A 130 -5.22 -22.56 15.87
CA GLY A 130 -6.37 -23.46 15.78
C GLY A 130 -7.69 -22.75 15.49
N ALA A 131 -8.64 -23.49 14.92
CA ALA A 131 -9.98 -22.97 14.60
C ALA A 131 -10.78 -22.64 15.88
N GLN A 132 -10.69 -23.49 16.90
CA GLN A 132 -11.33 -23.25 18.20
C GLN A 132 -10.84 -21.96 18.85
N GLU A 133 -9.53 -21.71 18.84
CA GLU A 133 -8.92 -20.49 19.41
C GLU A 133 -9.43 -19.24 18.67
N ALA A 134 -9.43 -19.29 17.34
CA ALA A 134 -9.90 -18.19 16.49
C ALA A 134 -11.38 -17.83 16.76
N ILE A 135 -12.24 -18.83 16.92
CA ILE A 135 -13.68 -18.64 17.17
C ILE A 135 -13.94 -18.21 18.62
N GLN A 136 -13.24 -18.83 19.58
CA GLN A 136 -13.35 -18.49 20.99
C GLN A 136 -12.96 -17.03 21.26
N SER A 137 -11.95 -16.52 20.56
CA SER A 137 -11.54 -15.11 20.64
C SER A 137 -12.69 -14.17 20.24
N VAL A 138 -13.38 -14.47 19.13
CA VAL A 138 -14.57 -13.71 18.67
C VAL A 138 -15.69 -13.76 19.69
N LEU A 139 -16.01 -14.95 20.21
CA LEU A 139 -17.07 -15.11 21.21
C LEU A 139 -16.80 -14.31 22.49
N GLN A 140 -15.55 -14.33 22.98
CA GLN A 140 -15.14 -13.53 24.14
C GLN A 140 -15.19 -12.02 23.86
N ALA A 141 -14.84 -11.59 22.65
CA ALA A 141 -14.92 -10.18 22.26
C ALA A 141 -16.38 -9.70 22.23
N ILE A 142 -17.30 -10.51 21.70
CA ILE A 142 -18.74 -10.21 21.66
C ILE A 142 -19.32 -10.08 23.07
N GLU A 143 -18.98 -11.01 23.96
CA GLU A 143 -19.43 -10.99 25.36
C GLU A 143 -18.95 -9.72 26.08
N LYS A 144 -17.69 -9.34 25.88
CA LYS A 144 -17.12 -8.10 26.44
C LYS A 144 -17.77 -6.83 25.88
N ALA A 145 -18.16 -6.85 24.60
CA ALA A 145 -18.81 -5.73 23.95
C ALA A 145 -20.27 -5.53 24.43
N GLY A 146 -20.85 -6.50 25.14
CA GLY A 146 -22.21 -6.38 25.66
C GLY A 146 -23.28 -6.29 24.58
N SER A 147 -23.01 -6.85 23.38
CA SER A 147 -23.95 -6.78 22.26
C SER A 147 -25.27 -7.48 22.62
N ALA A 148 -26.40 -6.93 22.17
CA ALA A 148 -27.75 -7.41 22.50
C ALA A 148 -27.98 -8.90 22.16
N PHE A 149 -27.20 -9.45 21.23
CA PHE A 149 -27.32 -10.84 20.79
C PHE A 149 -26.62 -11.86 21.71
N SER A 150 -25.69 -11.40 22.57
CA SER A 150 -24.91 -12.23 23.49
C SER A 150 -25.76 -12.93 24.57
N VAL A 151 -27.04 -12.55 24.69
CA VAL A 151 -27.96 -12.97 25.75
C VAL A 151 -28.49 -14.39 25.51
N HIS A 152 -28.49 -14.89 24.26
CA HIS A 152 -29.02 -16.22 23.99
C HIS A 152 -27.96 -17.31 24.22
N PRO A 153 -28.18 -18.27 25.13
CA PRO A 153 -27.19 -19.32 25.45
C PRO A 153 -26.88 -20.24 24.26
N GLY A 154 -27.76 -20.30 23.25
CA GLY A 154 -27.53 -21.04 22.02
C GLY A 154 -26.74 -20.30 20.93
N TYR A 155 -26.43 -19.01 21.13
CA TYR A 155 -25.79 -18.20 20.10
C TYR A 155 -24.42 -18.74 19.62
N PRO A 156 -23.51 -19.19 20.51
CA PRO A 156 -22.24 -19.76 20.06
C PRO A 156 -22.41 -20.96 19.11
N VAL A 157 -23.44 -21.78 19.33
CA VAL A 157 -23.73 -22.95 18.49
C VAL A 157 -24.22 -22.52 17.11
N VAL A 158 -25.11 -21.53 17.06
CA VAL A 158 -25.61 -20.98 15.81
C VAL A 158 -24.48 -20.35 15.00
N LEU A 159 -23.64 -19.53 15.65
CA LEU A 159 -22.47 -18.92 14.99
C LEU A 159 -21.53 -19.97 14.38
N LEU A 160 -21.26 -21.05 15.12
CA LEU A 160 -20.46 -22.16 14.64
C LEU A 160 -21.09 -22.83 13.41
N GLU A 161 -22.41 -23.04 13.43
CA GLU A 161 -23.15 -23.63 12.32
C GLU A 161 -23.06 -22.77 11.05
N ASP A 162 -23.14 -21.45 11.16
CA ASP A 162 -23.00 -20.56 10.01
C ASP A 162 -21.59 -20.50 9.46
N VAL A 163 -20.59 -20.42 10.34
CA VAL A 163 -19.19 -20.42 9.93
C VAL A 163 -18.90 -21.74 9.20
N LEU A 164 -19.47 -22.85 9.68
CA LEU A 164 -19.40 -24.14 9.01
C LEU A 164 -20.08 -24.11 7.63
N HIS A 165 -21.30 -23.57 7.53
CA HIS A 165 -22.00 -23.42 6.25
C HIS A 165 -21.28 -22.48 5.27
N LEU A 166 -20.57 -21.48 5.76
CA LEU A 166 -19.80 -20.53 4.95
C LEU A 166 -18.50 -21.15 4.43
N ILE A 167 -17.83 -21.96 5.25
CA ILE A 167 -16.58 -22.65 4.89
C ILE A 167 -16.86 -23.90 4.05
N SER A 168 -17.94 -24.62 4.31
CA SER A 168 -18.32 -25.86 3.63
C SER A 168 -19.78 -25.79 3.16
N PRO A 169 -20.09 -24.90 2.22
CA PRO A 169 -21.43 -24.77 1.68
C PRO A 169 -21.83 -26.03 0.92
N HIS A 170 -23.09 -26.46 1.09
CA HIS A 170 -23.62 -27.63 0.39
C HIS A 170 -23.77 -27.45 -1.13
N PHE A 171 -23.89 -26.21 -1.61
CA PHE A 171 -24.26 -25.89 -2.99
C PHE A 171 -23.22 -25.05 -3.75
N LEU A 172 -22.10 -24.70 -3.12
CA LEU A 172 -21.06 -23.84 -3.68
C LEU A 172 -19.68 -24.46 -3.46
N GLU A 173 -18.70 -24.03 -4.25
CA GLU A 173 -17.30 -24.35 -3.94
C GLU A 173 -16.88 -23.63 -2.65
N PRO A 174 -16.35 -24.35 -1.63
CA PRO A 174 -15.88 -23.78 -0.36
C PRO A 174 -15.08 -22.49 -0.48
N VAL A 175 -14.12 -22.48 -1.40
CA VAL A 175 -13.22 -21.35 -1.59
C VAL A 175 -13.96 -20.15 -2.19
N ALA A 176 -14.95 -20.38 -3.06
CA ALA A 176 -15.73 -19.31 -3.65
C ALA A 176 -16.56 -18.57 -2.59
N ALA A 177 -17.21 -19.31 -1.68
CA ALA A 177 -18.00 -18.70 -0.60
C ALA A 177 -17.13 -17.87 0.36
N VAL A 178 -15.96 -18.39 0.73
CA VAL A 178 -14.98 -17.65 1.55
C VAL A 178 -14.51 -16.38 0.83
N ILE A 179 -14.16 -16.47 -0.46
CA ILE A 179 -13.75 -15.30 -1.24
C ILE A 179 -14.88 -14.28 -1.34
N SER A 180 -16.13 -14.71 -1.55
CA SER A 180 -17.30 -13.82 -1.58
C SER A 180 -17.47 -13.07 -0.26
N ALA A 181 -17.37 -13.76 0.88
CA ALA A 181 -17.43 -13.12 2.20
C ALA A 181 -16.28 -12.13 2.41
N LEU A 182 -15.04 -12.51 2.10
CA LEU A 182 -13.89 -11.60 2.23
C LEU A 182 -13.98 -10.40 1.30
N SER A 183 -14.51 -10.59 0.08
CA SER A 183 -14.76 -9.50 -0.86
C SER A 183 -15.81 -8.53 -0.31
N ASP A 184 -16.88 -9.06 0.28
CA ASP A 184 -17.95 -8.27 0.89
C ASP A 184 -17.44 -7.45 2.09
N ILE A 185 -16.64 -8.06 2.98
CA ILE A 185 -15.93 -7.35 4.06
C ILE A 185 -15.05 -6.23 3.49
N SER A 186 -14.30 -6.50 2.42
CA SER A 186 -13.48 -5.46 1.79
C SER A 186 -14.32 -4.30 1.26
N ALA A 187 -15.50 -4.60 0.72
CA ALA A 187 -16.42 -3.59 0.20
C ALA A 187 -17.01 -2.77 1.35
N LEU A 188 -17.40 -3.41 2.45
CA LEU A 188 -17.88 -2.78 3.67
C LEU A 188 -16.84 -1.79 4.21
N LEU A 189 -15.60 -2.24 4.41
CA LEU A 189 -14.51 -1.42 4.94
C LEU A 189 -14.18 -0.23 4.00
N LYS A 190 -14.22 -0.46 2.68
CA LYS A 190 -14.04 0.63 1.69
C LYS A 190 -15.17 1.65 1.78
N LYS A 191 -16.42 1.19 1.89
CA LYS A 191 -17.59 2.06 2.01
C LYS A 191 -17.53 2.88 3.31
N ALA A 192 -17.23 2.25 4.44
CA ALA A 192 -17.02 2.91 5.73
C ALA A 192 -15.95 4.01 5.65
N ASN A 193 -14.80 3.70 5.04
CA ASN A 193 -13.71 4.68 4.87
C ASN A 193 -14.13 5.88 3.99
N GLN A 194 -14.93 5.64 2.95
CA GLN A 194 -15.47 6.71 2.10
C GLN A 194 -16.45 7.61 2.86
N GLU A 195 -17.31 7.04 3.72
CA GLU A 195 -18.26 7.79 4.53
C GLU A 195 -17.56 8.62 5.61
N LEU A 196 -16.60 8.04 6.34
CA LEU A 196 -15.77 8.76 7.30
C LEU A 196 -15.01 9.93 6.66
N LYS A 197 -14.46 9.75 5.46
CA LYS A 197 -13.82 10.85 4.71
C LYS A 197 -14.79 11.97 4.34
N LYS A 198 -16.05 11.66 4.03
CA LYS A 198 -17.08 12.66 3.76
C LYS A 198 -17.47 13.40 5.04
N GLU A 199 -17.61 12.69 6.15
CA GLU A 199 -17.90 13.27 7.47
C GLU A 199 -16.80 14.20 7.94
N CYS A 200 -15.53 13.79 7.83
CA CYS A 200 -14.38 14.61 8.19
C CYS A 200 -14.35 15.91 7.37
N LYS A 201 -14.52 15.83 6.04
CA LYS A 201 -14.62 17.03 5.19
C LYS A 201 -15.80 17.93 5.56
N ARG A 202 -16.97 17.36 5.88
CA ARG A 202 -18.15 18.12 6.32
C ARG A 202 -17.87 18.85 7.64
N ALA A 203 -17.22 18.19 8.59
CA ALA A 203 -16.85 18.77 9.87
C ALA A 203 -15.85 19.92 9.70
N GLU A 204 -14.81 19.74 8.87
CA GLU A 204 -13.83 20.80 8.56
C GLU A 204 -14.49 22.04 7.94
N MET A 205 -15.42 21.84 7.00
CA MET A 205 -16.17 22.96 6.39
C MET A 205 -17.08 23.67 7.39
N GLU A 206 -17.70 22.94 8.32
CA GLU A 206 -18.55 23.52 9.35
C GLU A 206 -17.72 24.30 10.38
N GLU A 207 -16.57 23.78 10.80
CA GLU A 207 -15.63 24.47 11.68
C GLU A 207 -15.14 25.79 11.06
N GLN A 208 -14.78 25.78 9.77
CA GLN A 208 -14.39 26.99 9.04
C GLN A 208 -15.51 28.03 8.99
N ARG A 209 -16.76 27.61 8.75
CA ARG A 209 -17.92 28.51 8.77
C ARG A 209 -18.16 29.11 10.15
N LEU A 210 -18.06 28.30 11.22
CA LEU A 210 -18.21 28.78 12.59
C LEU A 210 -17.14 29.80 12.96
N LEU A 211 -15.88 29.56 12.56
CA LEU A 211 -14.78 30.50 12.74
C LEU A 211 -15.02 31.82 12.00
N GLU A 212 -15.48 31.77 10.75
CA GLU A 212 -15.83 32.97 9.98
C GLU A 212 -16.96 33.78 10.65
N VAL A 213 -18.01 33.10 11.11
CA VAL A 213 -19.12 33.74 11.84
C VAL A 213 -18.61 34.40 13.12
N GLN A 214 -17.71 33.74 13.86
CA GLN A 214 -17.16 34.26 15.10
C GLN A 214 -16.23 35.46 14.86
N ILE A 215 -15.41 35.45 13.80
CA ILE A 215 -14.59 36.60 13.39
C ILE A 215 -15.49 37.79 13.01
N GLU A 216 -16.57 37.55 12.27
CA GLU A 216 -17.50 38.61 11.86
C GLU A 216 -18.26 39.20 13.07
N GLN A 217 -18.63 38.38 14.06
CA GLN A 217 -19.20 38.85 15.33
C GLN A 217 -18.19 39.67 16.15
N GLN A 218 -16.91 39.29 16.15
CA GLN A 218 -15.84 40.06 16.81
C GLN A 218 -15.57 41.41 16.13
N ARG A 219 -15.66 41.46 14.79
CA ARG A 219 -15.60 42.72 14.03
C ARG A 219 -16.75 43.65 14.36
N LYS A 220 -17.99 43.12 14.38
CA LYS A 220 -19.20 43.90 14.71
C LYS A 220 -19.25 44.36 16.17
N SER A 221 -18.62 43.65 17.11
CA SER A 221 -18.51 44.03 18.52
C SER A 221 -17.35 44.99 18.83
N GLY A 222 -16.61 45.46 17.81
CA GLY A 222 -15.60 46.52 17.96
C GLY A 222 -14.28 46.11 18.63
N LYS A 223 -14.03 44.81 18.85
CA LYS A 223 -12.87 44.33 19.62
C LYS A 223 -11.56 44.22 18.82
N LEU A 224 -11.56 44.45 17.50
CA LEU A 224 -10.37 44.24 16.65
C LEU A 224 -9.54 45.52 16.35
N ASN A 225 -9.99 46.70 16.75
CA ASN A 225 -9.34 47.98 16.35
C ASN A 225 -8.28 48.53 17.34
N SER A 226 -7.84 47.77 18.34
CA SER A 226 -6.90 48.29 19.35
C SER A 226 -5.43 47.88 19.17
N TYR A 227 -5.02 47.33 18.02
CA TYR A 227 -3.62 46.88 17.81
C TYR A 227 -2.94 47.43 16.55
N SER A 228 -3.40 48.56 16.02
CA SER A 228 -2.78 49.20 14.86
C SER A 228 -2.64 50.72 14.99
N GLU A 229 -2.26 51.21 16.17
CA GLU A 229 -1.58 52.51 16.28
C GLU A 229 -0.09 52.24 16.52
N LYS A 230 0.70 52.36 15.44
CA LYS A 230 2.16 52.43 15.50
C LYS A 230 2.53 53.65 16.37
N PRO A 231 3.46 53.56 17.34
CA PRO A 231 3.97 54.75 17.98
C PRO A 231 4.74 55.56 16.94
N ASP A 232 4.26 56.78 16.78
CA ASP A 232 4.77 57.78 15.87
C ASP A 232 6.26 58.04 16.15
N LYS A 233 7.03 58.16 15.07
CA LYS A 233 8.44 58.57 15.15
C LYS A 233 8.47 60.00 15.65
N GLN A 234 8.88 60.23 16.89
CA GLN A 234 9.36 61.55 17.31
C GLN A 234 10.88 61.58 17.24
N GLU A 235 11.33 62.17 16.14
CA GLU A 235 12.66 62.75 15.95
C GLU A 235 12.62 64.22 16.44
N VAL A 236 13.78 64.77 16.81
CA VAL A 236 14.07 66.18 17.19
C VAL A 236 13.78 66.47 18.68
N ARG A 237 14.78 66.72 19.55
CA ARG A 237 15.88 67.70 19.43
C ARG A 237 17.03 67.39 20.39
#